data_AF-A0AA95ZH93-F1
#
_entry.id   AF-A0AA95ZH93-F1
#
_cell.length_a   1.000
_cell.length_b   1.000
_cell.length_c   1.000
_cell.angle_alpha   90.00
_cell.angle_beta   90.00
_cell.angle_gamma   90.00
#
_symmetry.space_group_name_H-M   'P 1'
#
loop_
_entity.id
_entity.type
_entity.pdbx_description
1 polymer ?
#
loop_
_entity_poly.entity_id
_entity_poly.type
_entity_poly.pdbx_seq_one_letter_code
_entity_poly.pdbx_strand_id
1 'polypeptide(L)' 'MSLIKAFQIEVTSANQTMKQVFFVEADSEEAAVLALTAHSGLPPDPVFKLQRRLSDSELDLHQIGPGTISQWI' A
#
# COMPACT_ATOMS: atom_id res chain seq x y z
N MET A 1 -21.02 -7.64 -5.74
CA MET A 1 -19.70 -7.73 -6.40
C MET A 1 -18.78 -6.81 -5.64
N SER A 2 -17.85 -7.34 -4.87
CA SER A 2 -16.95 -6.53 -4.06
C SER A 2 -15.96 -5.85 -5.00
N LEU A 3 -16.18 -4.57 -5.28
CA LEU A 3 -15.22 -3.68 -5.93
C LEU A 3 -14.11 -3.36 -4.93
N ILE A 4 -13.36 -4.39 -4.53
CA ILE A 4 -12.20 -4.18 -3.67
C ILE A 4 -11.23 -3.38 -4.52
N LYS A 5 -10.82 -2.21 -4.03
CA LYS A 5 -9.83 -1.36 -4.70
C LYS A 5 -8.60 -1.39 -3.83
N ALA A 6 -7.43 -1.55 -4.43
CA ALA A 6 -6.19 -1.34 -3.69
C ALA A 6 -5.24 -0.44 -4.45
N PHE A 7 -4.32 0.14 -3.72
CA PHE A 7 -3.31 1.04 -4.21
C PHE A 7 -1.94 0.51 -3.83
N GLN A 8 -1.04 0.58 -4.81
CA GLN A 8 0.36 0.31 -4.61
C GLN A 8 1.05 1.61 -4.19
N ILE A 9 1.63 1.59 -2.99
CA ILE A 9 2.34 2.71 -2.40
C ILE A 9 3.77 2.27 -2.14
N GLU A 10 4.73 2.90 -2.81
CA GLU A 10 6.15 2.75 -2.52
C GLU A 10 6.50 3.68 -1.36
N VAL A 11 6.96 3.09 -0.26
CA VAL A 11 7.49 3.80 0.89
C VAL A 11 9.00 3.74 0.82
N THR A 12 9.61 4.92 0.75
CA THR A 12 11.06 5.08 0.81
C THR A 12 11.40 5.95 2.00
N SER A 13 12.52 5.70 2.67
CA SER A 13 13.03 6.61 3.70
C SER A 13 14.40 7.12 3.28
N ALA A 14 14.70 8.38 3.57
CA ALA A 14 16.03 8.94 3.35
C ALA A 14 17.12 8.16 4.10
N ASN A 15 16.75 7.50 5.20
CA ASN A 15 17.66 6.73 6.06
C ASN A 15 17.70 5.23 5.73
N GLN A 16 16.86 4.74 4.81
CA GLN A 16 16.89 3.35 4.35
C GLN A 16 17.04 3.28 2.84
N THR A 17 18.09 2.58 2.38
CA THR A 17 18.30 2.29 0.95
C THR A 17 17.28 1.29 0.41
N MET A 18 16.57 0.58 1.28
CA MET A 18 15.51 -0.34 0.90
C MET A 18 14.19 0.40 0.67
N LYS A 19 13.63 0.21 -0.52
CA LYS A 19 12.28 0.63 -0.86
C LYS A 19 11.34 -0.45 -0.41
N GLN A 20 10.30 -0.09 0.32
CA GLN A 20 9.24 -1.00 0.73
C GLN A 20 8.01 -0.71 -0.12
N VAL A 21 7.39 -1.74 -0.67
CA VAL A 21 6.16 -1.58 -1.45
C VAL A 21 5.01 -2.07 -0.59
N PHE A 22 4.01 -1.24 -0.39
CA PHE A 22 2.80 -1.58 0.34
C PHE A 22 1.62 -1.61 -0.61
N PHE A 23 0.83 -2.66 -0.50
CA PHE A 23 -0.45 -2.80 -1.18
C PHE A 23 -1.54 -2.60 -0.15
N VAL A 24 -2.31 -1.53 -0.32
CA VAL A 24 -3.31 -1.08 0.64
C VAL A 24 -4.67 -1.09 -0.01
N GLU A 25 -5.58 -1.88 0.54
CA GLU A 25 -6.98 -1.86 0.17
C GLU A 25 -7.63 -0.55 0.65
N ALA A 26 -8.18 0.21 -0.29
CA ALA A 26 -8.86 1.47 -0.03
C ALA A 26 -9.69 1.88 -1.25
N ASP A 27 -10.77 2.63 -1.04
CA ASP A 27 -11.60 3.11 -2.15
C ASP A 27 -10.95 4.26 -2.95
N SER A 28 -10.02 4.99 -2.32
CA SER A 28 -9.35 6.18 -2.86
C SER A 28 -7.88 6.26 -2.41
N GLU A 29 -7.08 7.01 -3.16
CA GLU A 29 -5.65 7.23 -2.90
C GLU A 29 -5.40 7.82 -1.50
N GLU A 30 -6.22 8.79 -1.10
CA GLU A 30 -6.15 9.43 0.22
C GLU A 30 -6.42 8.42 1.35
N ALA A 31 -7.43 7.57 1.17
CA ALA A 31 -7.77 6.52 2.13
C ALA A 31 -6.66 5.46 2.21
N ALA A 32 -5.99 5.16 1.09
CA ALA A 32 -4.85 4.25 1.06
C ALA A 32 -3.65 4.81 1.84
N VAL A 33 -3.33 6.09 1.64
CA VAL A 33 -2.25 6.76 2.38
C VAL A 33 -2.61 6.88 3.87
N LEU A 34 -3.87 7.17 4.22
CA LEU A 34 -4.33 7.19 5.61
C LEU A 34 -4.23 5.82 6.29
N ALA A 35 -4.68 4.75 5.63
CA ALA A 35 -4.56 3.40 6.15
C ALA A 35 -3.08 2.99 6.29
N LEU A 36 -2.23 3.43 5.37
CA LEU A 36 -0.79 3.17 5.45
C LEU A 36 -0.10 3.95 6.56
N THR A 37 -0.46 5.22 6.78
CA THR A 37 0.11 6.03 7.88
C THR A 37 -0.27 5.48 9.25
N ALA A 38 -1.40 4.78 9.36
CA ALA A 38 -1.77 4.03 10.57
C ALA A 38 -1.00 2.71 10.75
N HIS A 39 -0.21 2.27 9.75
CA HIS A 39 0.54 1.03 9.80
C HIS A 39 1.83 1.19 10.61
N SER A 40 2.02 0.36 11.64
CA SER A 40 3.19 0.44 12.55
C SER A 40 4.52 -0.07 11.96
N GLY A 41 4.54 -0.51 10.70
CA GLY A 41 5.72 -1.05 10.00
C GLY A 41 6.50 -0.04 9.15
N LEU A 42 6.18 1.26 9.23
CA LEU A 42 6.78 2.28 8.39
C LEU A 42 8.20 2.67 8.86
N PRO A 43 9.12 2.97 7.92
CA PRO A 43 10.46 3.42 8.24
C PRO A 43 10.45 4.83 8.84
N PRO A 44 11.51 5.25 9.56
CA PRO A 44 11.63 6.61 10.08
C PRO A 44 11.72 7.61 8.91
N ASP A 45 10.90 8.66 8.92
CA ASP A 45 10.72 9.59 7.78
C ASP A 45 10.23 8.89 6.49
N PRO A 46 9.01 8.31 6.50
CA PRO A 46 8.49 7.60 5.36
C PRO A 46 8.01 8.58 4.29
N VAL A 47 8.60 8.49 3.10
CA VAL A 47 8.14 9.17 1.89
C VAL A 47 7.20 8.22 1.14
N PHE A 48 5.92 8.56 1.15
CA PHE A 48 4.87 7.83 0.44
C PHE A 48 4.83 8.26 -1.03
N LYS A 49 5.17 7.34 -1.92
CA LYS A 49 4.97 7.48 -3.37
C LYS A 49 3.87 6.55 -3.81
N LEU A 50 2.69 7.11 -4.03
CA LEU A 50 1.62 6.36 -4.66
C LEU A 50 2.00 6.09 -6.12
N GLN A 51 2.14 4.82 -6.47
CA GLN A 51 2.60 4.40 -7.80
C GLN A 51 1.42 4.26 -8.75
N ARG A 52 0.42 3.48 -8.34
CA ARG A 52 -0.77 3.17 -9.15
C ARG A 52 -1.83 2.45 -8.33
N ARG A 53 -3.06 2.44 -8.86
CA ARG A 53 -4.12 1.55 -8.40
C ARG A 53 -3.87 0.13 -8.94
N LEU A 54 -4.04 -0.87 -8.08
CA LEU A 54 -4.02 -2.28 -8.44
C LEU A 54 -5.30 -2.67 -9.17
N SER A 55 -5.15 -3.51 -10.18
CA SER A 55 -6.28 -4.15 -10.86
C SER A 55 -6.83 -5.31 -10.03
N ASP A 56 -8.07 -5.72 -10.29
CA ASP A 56 -8.73 -6.85 -9.61
C ASP A 56 -7.91 -8.15 -9.70
N SER A 57 -7.19 -8.36 -10.82
CA SER A 57 -6.27 -9.49 -10.97
C SER A 57 -5.03 -9.39 -10.08
N GLU A 58 -4.50 -8.19 -9.86
CA GLU A 58 -3.34 -8.00 -8.98
C GLU A 58 -3.73 -8.14 -7.51
N LEU A 59 -4.93 -7.66 -7.15
CA LEU A 59 -5.54 -7.90 -5.85
C LEU A 59 -5.64 -9.39 -5.53
N ASP A 60 -6.11 -10.20 -6.48
CA ASP A 60 -6.19 -11.66 -6.36
C ASP A 60 -4.79 -12.31 -6.26
N LEU A 61 -3.87 -11.92 -7.14
CA LEU A 61 -2.49 -12.41 -7.15
C LEU A 61 -1.75 -12.13 -5.84
N HIS A 62 -1.94 -10.93 -5.27
CA HIS A 62 -1.33 -10.52 -4.02
C HIS A 62 -2.17 -10.89 -2.79
N GLN A 63 -3.29 -11.60 -2.98
CA GLN A 63 -4.24 -12.00 -1.93
C GLN A 63 -4.62 -10.83 -1.00
N ILE A 64 -4.81 -9.64 -1.57
CA ILE A 64 -5.21 -8.45 -0.82
C ILE A 64 -6.69 -8.59 -0.45
N GLY A 65 -6.94 -8.96 0.81
CA GLY A 65 -8.27 -9.01 1.38
C GLY A 65 -8.82 -7.62 1.77
N PRO A 66 -10.12 -7.53 2.10
CA PRO A 66 -10.73 -6.30 2.58
C PRO A 66 -10.09 -5.86 3.89
N GLY A 67 -9.60 -4.62 3.94
CA GLY A 67 -8.87 -4.08 5.10
C GLY A 67 -7.48 -4.67 5.33
N THR A 68 -6.96 -5.45 4.38
CA THR A 68 -5.61 -6.03 4.48
C THR A 68 -4.58 -5.07 3.90
N ILE A 69 -3.45 -4.92 4.60
CA ILE A 69 -2.26 -4.23 4.11
C ILE A 69 -1.18 -5.29 3.90
N SER A 70 -0.72 -5.46 2.67
CA SER A 70 0.37 -6.38 2.35
C SER A 70 1.65 -5.61 2.08
N GLN A 71 2.69 -5.90 2.85
CA GLN A 71 4.02 -5.37 2.65
C GLN A 71 4.83 -6.33 1.77
N TRP A 72 5.51 -5.77 0.76
CA TRP A 72 6.49 -6.43 -0.08
C TRP A 72 7.88 -5.78 0.12
N ILE A 73 8.91 -6.62 0.24
CA ILE A 73 10.31 -6.28 0.54
C ILE A 73 11.19 -6.76 -0.60
#